data_AF-A0A348Y764-F1
#
_entry.id   AF-A0A348Y764-F1
#
_cell.length_a   1.000
_cell.length_b   1.000
_cell.length_c   1.000
_cell.angle_alpha   90.00
_cell.angle_beta   90.00
_cell.angle_gamma   90.00
#
_symmetry.space_group_name_H-M   'P 1'
#
loop_
_entity.id
_entity.type
_entity.pdbx_description
1 polymer ?
#
loop_
_entity_poly.entity_id
_entity_poly.type
_entity_poly.pdbx_seq_one_letter_code
_entity_poly.pdbx_strand_id
1 'polypeptide(L)'
;GMFVAIGHKPNTDLFKGQLEMKDGYLIVNSGLKGNATQTSIEGVFAAGDVADHVYRQAITSAGTGCMAALDAEKYLDAIGETVAQDHTYASTLTADKEA
;
A
#
# COMPACT_ATOMS: atom_id res chain seq x y z
N GLY A 1 34.79 26.14 9.34
CA GLY A 1 33.58 25.47 9.84
C GLY A 1 33.38 24.19 9.06
N MET A 2 32.96 23.12 9.73
CA MET A 2 32.66 21.81 9.11
C MET A 2 31.14 21.65 9.03
N PHE A 3 30.62 21.33 7.85
CA PHE A 3 29.21 20.94 7.67
C PHE A 3 29.17 19.49 7.23
N VAL A 4 28.46 18.66 7.99
CA VAL A 4 28.31 17.23 7.71
C VAL A 4 26.87 16.99 7.22
N ALA A 5 26.74 16.50 5.99
CA ALA A 5 25.48 16.06 5.40
C ALA A 5 25.62 14.60 4.96
N ILE A 6 25.25 13.67 5.85
CA ILE A 6 25.47 12.20 5.70
C ILE A 6 24.35 11.50 4.90
N GLY A 7 23.50 12.26 4.22
CA GLY A 7 22.33 11.73 3.49
C GLY A 7 21.17 11.35 4.39
N HIS A 8 20.07 10.87 3.80
CA HIS A 8 18.86 10.44 4.52
C HIS A 8 18.68 8.92 4.43
N LYS A 9 18.57 8.29 5.60
CA LYS A 9 18.13 6.89 5.76
C LYS A 9 16.59 6.86 5.73
N PRO A 10 15.95 5.97 4.96
CA PRO A 10 14.50 5.81 5.00
C PRO A 10 14.03 5.32 6.38
N ASN A 11 12.93 5.89 6.90
CA ASN A 11 12.36 5.58 8.22
C ASN A 11 11.54 4.29 8.22
N THR A 12 12.15 3.17 7.82
CA THR A 12 11.48 1.88 7.61
C THR A 12 11.82 0.83 8.67
N ASP A 13 12.62 1.21 9.69
CA ASP A 13 13.07 0.27 10.73
C ASP A 13 11.90 -0.39 11.48
N LEU A 14 10.74 0.29 11.58
CA LEU A 14 9.52 -0.23 12.19
C LEU A 14 8.86 -1.38 11.41
N PHE A 15 9.12 -1.47 10.10
CA PHE A 15 8.47 -2.44 9.21
C PHE A 15 9.32 -3.70 8.97
N LYS A 16 10.48 -3.80 9.64
CA LYS A 16 11.39 -4.95 9.55
C LYS A 16 10.71 -6.25 9.99
N GLY A 17 10.81 -7.25 9.12
CA GLY A 17 10.21 -8.57 9.34
C GLY A 17 8.72 -8.66 9.02
N GLN A 18 8.07 -7.55 8.67
CA GLN A 18 6.65 -7.53 8.27
C GLN A 18 6.48 -7.26 6.78
N LEU A 19 7.23 -6.28 6.25
CA LEU A 19 7.19 -5.92 4.83
C LEU A 19 8.51 -6.29 4.16
N GLU A 20 8.41 -6.70 2.89
CA GLU A 20 9.59 -6.98 2.08
C GLU A 20 10.37 -5.69 1.81
N MET A 21 11.69 -5.76 2.00
CA MET A 21 12.57 -4.61 1.93
C MET A 21 13.90 -4.94 1.27
N LYS A 22 14.45 -3.95 0.57
CA LYS A 22 15.79 -4.00 -0.01
C LYS A 22 16.58 -2.75 0.39
N ASP A 23 17.72 -2.94 1.03
CA ASP A 23 18.63 -1.87 1.46
C ASP A 23 17.94 -0.76 2.30
N GLY A 24 16.92 -1.15 3.06
CA GLY A 24 16.11 -0.23 3.88
C GLY A 24 14.94 0.44 3.15
N TYR A 25 14.72 0.18 1.87
CA TYR A 25 13.56 0.67 1.13
C TYR A 25 12.49 -0.41 1.03
N LEU A 26 11.22 -0.02 1.09
CA LEU A 26 10.09 -0.92 0.91
C LEU A 26 10.00 -1.36 -0.55
N ILE A 27 9.82 -2.66 -0.77
CA ILE A 27 9.59 -3.19 -2.11
C ILE A 27 8.10 -3.02 -2.45
N VAL A 28 7.84 -2.48 -3.62
CA VAL A 28 6.49 -2.35 -4.19
C VAL A 28 6.42 -3.11 -5.51
N ASN A 29 5.23 -3.55 -5.90
CA ASN A 29 4.99 -4.30 -7.13
C ASN A 29 5.51 -3.58 -8.38
N SER A 30 5.34 -2.25 -8.43
CA SER A 30 5.68 -1.43 -9.59
C SER A 30 5.01 -1.92 -10.89
N GLY A 31 5.44 -1.41 -12.04
CA GLY A 31 4.95 -1.81 -13.36
C GLY A 31 3.68 -1.07 -13.81
N LEU A 32 3.07 -1.58 -14.90
CA LEU A 32 2.01 -0.89 -15.66
C LEU A 32 0.62 -1.51 -15.51
N LYS A 33 0.48 -2.52 -14.64
CA LYS A 33 -0.75 -3.33 -14.53
C LYS A 33 -1.69 -2.90 -13.39
N GLY A 34 -1.45 -1.75 -12.77
CA GLY A 34 -2.17 -1.30 -11.57
C GLY A 34 -1.58 -1.86 -10.28
N ASN A 35 -2.00 -1.33 -9.12
CA ASN A 35 -1.44 -1.67 -7.79
C ASN A 35 0.08 -1.48 -7.72
N ALA A 36 0.60 -0.46 -8.40
CA ALA A 36 2.03 -0.23 -8.52
C ALA A 36 2.68 0.09 -7.16
N THR A 37 1.91 0.62 -6.22
CA THR A 37 2.38 1.02 -4.88
C THR A 37 2.17 -0.06 -3.82
N GLN A 38 1.56 -1.19 -4.17
CA GLN A 38 1.29 -2.27 -3.24
C GLN A 38 2.58 -2.97 -2.81
N THR A 39 2.70 -3.22 -1.50
CA THR A 39 3.81 -3.93 -0.89
C THR A 39 3.54 -5.45 -0.86
N SER A 40 4.39 -6.21 -0.16
CA SER A 40 4.22 -7.66 0.04
C SER A 40 2.93 -8.07 0.75
N ILE A 41 2.25 -7.13 1.43
CA ILE A 41 0.97 -7.38 2.12
C ILE A 41 -0.14 -6.63 1.40
N GLU A 42 -1.24 -7.33 1.07
CA GLU A 42 -2.42 -6.71 0.48
C GLU A 42 -3.05 -5.67 1.42
N GLY A 43 -3.51 -4.56 0.84
CA GLY A 43 -3.97 -3.39 1.61
C GLY A 43 -2.88 -2.52 2.22
N VAL A 44 -1.60 -2.88 2.10
CA VAL A 44 -0.47 -2.05 2.53
C VAL A 44 0.26 -1.48 1.32
N PHE A 45 0.33 -0.15 1.25
CA PHE A 45 0.90 0.60 0.12
C PHE A 45 2.06 1.48 0.59
N ALA A 46 3.06 1.68 -0.27
CA ALA A 46 4.22 2.54 0.00
C ALA A 46 4.45 3.54 -1.13
N ALA A 47 4.80 4.78 -0.78
CA ALA A 47 4.99 5.89 -1.71
C ALA A 47 6.11 6.84 -1.26
N GLY A 48 6.74 7.53 -2.22
CA GLY A 48 7.83 8.46 -2.00
C GLY A 48 9.15 7.82 -1.62
N ASP A 49 10.02 8.59 -0.96
CA ASP A 49 11.41 8.23 -0.64
C ASP A 49 11.57 6.91 0.15
N VAL A 50 10.52 6.40 0.80
CA VAL A 50 10.59 5.09 1.48
C VAL A 50 10.59 3.90 0.51
N ALA A 51 10.11 4.11 -0.72
CA ALA A 51 10.07 3.12 -1.80
C ALA A 51 10.91 3.54 -3.03
N ASP A 52 11.34 4.80 -3.11
CA ASP A 52 12.17 5.32 -4.20
C ASP A 52 13.60 5.64 -3.72
N HIS A 53 14.55 4.77 -4.05
CA HIS A 53 15.96 4.99 -3.77
C HIS A 53 16.70 5.77 -4.88
N VAL A 54 16.06 6.06 -6.01
CA VAL A 54 16.71 6.64 -7.20
C VAL A 54 16.46 8.14 -7.30
N TYR A 55 15.20 8.56 -7.39
CA TYR A 55 14.87 9.93 -7.80
C TYR A 55 14.76 10.87 -6.60
N ARG A 56 14.03 10.48 -5.55
CA ARG A 56 13.98 11.19 -4.25
C ARG A 56 13.68 12.69 -4.41
N GLN A 57 12.76 13.02 -5.30
CA GLN A 57 12.33 14.39 -5.56
C GLN A 57 10.92 14.58 -5.01
N ALA A 58 10.62 15.81 -4.55
CA ALA A 58 9.29 16.14 -4.07
C ALA A 58 8.19 15.79 -5.09
N ILE A 59 8.46 16.01 -6.39
CA ILE A 59 7.49 15.72 -7.45
C ILE A 59 7.29 14.22 -7.69
N THR A 60 8.33 13.40 -7.57
CA THR A 60 8.19 11.94 -7.73
C THR A 60 7.47 11.33 -6.52
N SER A 61 7.74 11.86 -5.34
CA SER A 61 7.03 11.49 -4.11
C SER A 61 5.55 11.90 -4.14
N ALA A 62 5.22 13.07 -4.69
CA ALA A 62 3.83 13.46 -4.92
C ALA A 62 3.12 12.55 -5.93
N GLY A 63 3.79 12.18 -7.03
CA GLY A 63 3.23 11.28 -8.05
C GLY A 63 2.90 9.89 -7.49
N THR A 64 3.86 9.28 -6.80
CA THR A 64 3.64 7.97 -6.16
C THR A 64 2.64 8.03 -5.00
N GLY A 65 2.56 9.15 -4.27
CA GLY A 65 1.54 9.36 -3.25
C GLY A 65 0.11 9.37 -3.81
N CYS A 66 -0.08 10.01 -4.97
CA CYS A 66 -1.36 9.98 -5.68
C CYS A 66 -1.73 8.55 -6.12
N MET A 67 -0.76 7.80 -6.65
CA MET A 67 -0.96 6.39 -7.03
C MET A 67 -1.38 5.54 -5.84
N ALA A 68 -0.75 5.72 -4.68
CA ALA A 68 -1.07 4.96 -3.46
C ALA A 68 -2.48 5.26 -2.94
N ALA A 69 -2.94 6.51 -3.03
CA ALA A 69 -4.31 6.85 -2.64
C ALA A 69 -5.34 6.14 -3.52
N LEU A 70 -5.13 6.12 -4.85
CA LEU A 70 -6.03 5.46 -5.80
C LEU A 70 -5.99 3.93 -5.67
N ASP A 71 -4.83 3.35 -5.38
CA ASP A 71 -4.69 1.91 -5.15
C ASP A 71 -5.40 1.51 -3.83
N ALA A 72 -5.31 2.34 -2.79
CA ALA A 72 -6.00 2.12 -1.53
C ALA A 72 -7.52 2.27 -1.65
N GLU A 73 -8.01 3.27 -2.40
CA GLU A 73 -9.44 3.45 -2.69
C GLU A 73 -10.04 2.20 -3.32
N LYS A 74 -9.43 1.70 -4.41
CA LYS A 74 -9.89 0.49 -5.09
C LYS A 74 -9.89 -0.74 -4.19
N TYR A 75 -8.89 -0.85 -3.32
CA TYR A 75 -8.81 -1.97 -2.37
C TYR A 75 -9.94 -1.91 -1.34
N LEU A 76 -10.25 -0.73 -0.80
CA LEU A 76 -11.34 -0.54 0.14
C LEU A 76 -12.71 -0.77 -0.51
N ASP A 77 -12.92 -0.31 -1.74
CA ASP A 77 -14.15 -0.55 -2.49
C ASP A 77 -14.39 -2.05 -2.70
N ALA A 78 -13.33 -2.80 -3.10
CA ALA A 78 -13.42 -4.25 -3.26
C ALA A 78 -13.78 -4.98 -1.95
N ILE A 79 -13.23 -4.53 -0.81
CA ILE A 79 -13.62 -5.08 0.50
C ILE A 79 -15.08 -4.74 0.82
N GLY A 80 -15.51 -3.50 0.55
CA GLY A 80 -16.89 -3.07 0.77
C GLY A 80 -17.92 -3.92 0.01
N GLU A 81 -17.62 -4.26 -1.25
CA GLU A 81 -18.44 -5.18 -2.05
C GLU A 81 -18.47 -6.59 -1.45
N THR A 82 -17.32 -7.09 -0.98
CA THR A 82 -17.22 -8.43 -0.36
C THR A 82 -18.08 -8.52 0.91
N VAL A 83 -18.02 -7.50 1.78
CA VAL A 83 -18.83 -7.44 3.01
C VAL A 83 -20.32 -7.34 2.71
N ALA A 84 -20.71 -6.59 1.67
CA ALA A 84 -22.10 -6.50 1.25
C ALA A 84 -22.65 -7.84 0.73
N GLN A 85 -21.84 -8.63 0.00
CA GLN A 85 -22.22 -9.95 -0.48
C GLN A 85 -22.38 -10.97 0.65
N ASP A 86 -21.47 -10.98 1.62
CA ASP A 86 -21.57 -11.85 2.81
C ASP A 86 -22.85 -11.56 3.62
N HIS A 87 -23.20 -10.28 3.80
CA HIS A 87 -24.39 -9.90 4.56
C HIS A 87 -25.69 -10.26 3.82
N THR A 88 -25.69 -10.15 2.49
CA THR A 88 -26.84 -10.54 1.66
C THR A 88 -27.05 -12.05 1.69
N TYR A 89 -25.98 -12.83 1.60
CA TYR A 89 -26.02 -14.31 1.67
C TYR A 89 -26.42 -14.83 3.06
N ALA A 90 -25.95 -14.20 4.14
CA ALA A 90 -26.37 -14.55 5.50
C ALA A 90 -27.88 -14.30 5.73
N SER A 91 -28.44 -13.22 5.19
CA SER A 91 -29.87 -12.91 5.34
C SER A 91 -30.80 -13.86 4.59
N THR A 92 -30.40 -14.38 3.42
CA THR A 92 -31.19 -15.36 2.66
C THR A 92 -31.16 -16.75 3.29
N LEU A 93 -30.02 -17.17 3.87
CA LEU A 93 -29.91 -18.43 4.62
C LEU A 93 -30.78 -18.48 5.88
N THR A 94 -31.06 -17.34 6.53
CA THR A 94 -32.01 -17.28 7.64
C THR A 94 -33.47 -17.36 7.19
N ALA A 95 -33.81 -16.91 5.98
CA ALA A 95 -35.17 -16.96 5.46
C ALA A 95 -35.60 -18.39 5.07
N ASP A 96 -34.67 -19.24 4.62
CA ASP A 96 -34.98 -20.63 4.22
C ASP A 96 -35.09 -21.62 5.40
N LYS A 97 -34.76 -21.22 6.64
CA LYS A 97 -34.90 -22.07 7.84
C LYS A 97 -36.23 -21.91 8.58
N GLU A 98 -37.09 -20.99 8.14
CA GLU A 98 -38.42 -20.76 8.73
C GLU A 98 -39.58 -21.31 7.87
N ALA A 99 -39.29 -22.03 6.77
CA ALA A 99 -40.27 -22.74 5.94
C ALA A 99 -40.22 -24.26 6.19
#